data_AF-K1SHQ9-F1
#
_entry.id   AF-K1SHQ9-F1
#
_cell.length_a   1.000
_cell.length_b   1.000
_cell.length_c   1.000
_cell.angle_alpha   90.00
_cell.angle_beta   90.00
_cell.angle_gamma   90.00
#
_symmetry.space_group_name_H-M   'P 1'
#
loop_
_entity.id
_entity.type
_entity.pdbx_description
1 polymer ?
#
loop_
_entity_poly.entity_id
_entity_poly.type
_entity_poly.pdbx_seq_one_letter_code
_entity_poly.pdbx_strand_id
1 'polypeptide(L)'
;GFTRDGIAVMPDAEKVQELSGSDMAHWLKMKPEEKKLNSKPQPQKWCTQEERQLAYDNWETTDDHGMLIYGIAKDQEGNEYYMVKNSWGEAGKYKGLWYASKAFVRYKTMNIIVHKDALPKDIAKKLGIK
;
A
#
# COMPACT_ATOMS: atom_id res chain seq x y z
N GLY A 1 -0.68 -5.08 -4.01
CA GLY A 1 -1.61 -6.17 -3.65
C GLY A 1 -2.13 -5.98 -2.23
N PHE A 2 -3.38 -6.34 -2.01
CA PHE A 2 -4.02 -6.45 -0.69
C PHE A 2 -4.25 -7.94 -0.42
N THR A 3 -3.68 -8.50 0.65
CA THR A 3 -3.69 -9.95 0.90
C THR A 3 -4.65 -10.33 2.03
N ARG A 4 -5.08 -11.60 2.02
CA ARG A 4 -5.84 -12.19 3.13
C ARG A 4 -4.98 -12.41 4.39
N ASP A 5 -3.66 -12.30 4.29
CA ASP A 5 -2.74 -12.45 5.42
C ASP A 5 -2.57 -11.18 6.26
N GLY A 6 -3.32 -10.12 5.98
CA GLY A 6 -3.23 -8.88 6.75
C GLY A 6 -2.20 -7.88 6.22
N ILE A 7 -1.78 -7.97 4.95
CA ILE A 7 -0.74 -7.12 4.38
C ILE A 7 -1.26 -6.42 3.12
N ALA A 8 -1.03 -5.11 3.02
CA ALA A 8 -1.27 -4.33 1.80
C ALA A 8 0.03 -3.64 1.37
N VAL A 9 0.56 -4.01 0.22
CA VAL A 9 1.86 -3.54 -0.30
C VAL A 9 1.75 -3.15 -1.77
N MET A 10 2.70 -2.34 -2.24
CA MET A 10 2.82 -1.94 -3.64
C MET A 10 4.23 -2.30 -4.16
N PRO A 11 4.57 -3.59 -4.35
CA PRO A 11 5.91 -3.98 -4.79
C PRO A 11 6.25 -3.40 -6.18
N ASP A 12 7.49 -2.97 -6.34
CA ASP A 12 8.03 -2.54 -7.63
C ASP A 12 8.47 -3.78 -8.42
N ALA A 13 7.65 -4.20 -9.39
CA ALA A 13 7.86 -5.44 -10.12
C ALA A 13 9.15 -5.47 -10.94
N GLU A 14 9.63 -4.31 -11.39
CA GLU A 14 10.87 -4.18 -12.17
C GLU A 14 12.08 -4.33 -11.25
N LYS A 15 12.13 -3.55 -10.16
CA LYS A 15 13.23 -3.66 -9.18
C LYS A 15 13.29 -5.02 -8.52
N VAL A 16 12.13 -5.63 -8.24
CA VAL A 16 12.10 -6.99 -7.70
C VAL A 16 12.66 -8.00 -8.72
N GLN A 17 12.43 -7.80 -10.02
CA GLN A 17 13.03 -8.65 -11.06
C GLN A 17 14.55 -8.47 -11.12
N GLU A 18 15.05 -7.23 -11.12
CA GLU A 18 16.49 -6.93 -11.08
C GLU A 18 17.18 -7.58 -9.88
N LEU A 19 16.60 -7.43 -8.67
CA LEU A 19 17.13 -8.00 -7.43
C LEU A 19 17.02 -9.53 -7.37
N SER A 20 16.04 -10.11 -8.07
CA SER A 20 15.91 -11.57 -8.16
C SER A 20 16.96 -12.20 -9.08
N GLY A 21 17.74 -11.37 -9.78
CA GLY A 21 18.94 -11.72 -10.52
C GLY A 21 18.81 -12.96 -11.37
N SER A 22 18.35 -12.85 -12.61
CA SER A 22 18.87 -13.73 -13.66
C SER A 22 18.35 -13.40 -15.07
N ASP A 23 19.27 -13.29 -16.02
CA ASP A 23 19.00 -13.57 -17.45
C ASP A 23 18.23 -14.89 -17.63
N MET A 24 18.47 -15.85 -16.74
CA MET A 24 17.79 -17.13 -16.67
C MET A 24 16.25 -17.00 -16.50
N ALA A 25 15.74 -16.07 -15.69
CA ALA A 25 14.29 -15.85 -15.54
C ALA A 25 13.67 -15.22 -16.81
N HIS A 26 14.43 -14.37 -17.51
CA HIS A 26 14.05 -13.82 -18.82
C HIS A 26 13.96 -14.91 -19.89
N TRP A 27 14.88 -15.89 -19.88
CA TRP A 27 14.90 -17.00 -20.85
C TRP A 27 13.96 -18.17 -20.50
N LEU A 28 13.71 -18.46 -19.22
CA LEU A 28 12.97 -19.64 -18.77
C LEU A 28 11.44 -19.47 -18.67
N LYS A 29 10.89 -18.28 -18.94
CA LYS A 29 9.43 -18.01 -18.90
C LYS A 29 8.76 -18.54 -17.61
N MET A 30 9.40 -18.38 -16.46
CA MET A 30 8.85 -18.87 -15.19
C MET A 30 7.45 -18.27 -14.95
N LYS A 31 6.49 -19.13 -14.62
CA LYS A 31 5.09 -18.72 -14.40
C LYS A 31 4.99 -17.77 -13.18
N PRO A 32 4.07 -16.79 -13.18
CA PRO A 32 3.92 -15.82 -12.10
C PRO A 32 3.65 -16.41 -10.70
N GLU A 33 3.25 -17.68 -10.61
CA GLU A 33 2.84 -18.36 -9.37
C GLU A 33 3.96 -18.53 -8.33
N GLU A 34 5.24 -18.32 -8.67
CA GLU A 34 6.34 -18.39 -7.69
C GLU A 34 6.85 -17.02 -7.20
N LYS A 35 6.27 -15.91 -7.67
CA LYS A 35 6.68 -14.58 -7.20
C LYS A 35 5.96 -14.25 -5.89
N LYS A 36 6.60 -14.66 -4.79
CA LYS A 36 6.33 -14.34 -3.37
C LYS A 36 6.40 -12.83 -3.03
N LEU A 37 5.93 -11.95 -3.91
CA LEU A 37 6.04 -10.48 -3.85
C LEU A 37 5.45 -9.88 -2.57
N ASN A 38 4.51 -10.57 -1.93
CA ASN A 38 3.79 -10.07 -0.76
C ASN A 38 4.17 -10.79 0.55
N SER A 39 5.15 -11.70 0.53
CA SER A 39 5.49 -12.57 1.68
C SER A 39 6.72 -12.13 2.49
N LYS A 40 7.53 -11.22 1.93
CA LYS A 40 8.68 -10.58 2.58
C LYS A 40 8.73 -9.11 2.16
N PRO A 41 9.45 -8.23 2.87
CA PRO A 41 9.67 -6.87 2.41
C PRO A 41 10.30 -6.86 1.01
N GLN A 42 9.86 -5.91 0.21
CA GLN A 42 10.29 -5.70 -1.16
C GLN A 42 10.32 -4.21 -1.43
N PRO A 43 11.18 -3.73 -2.35
CA PRO A 43 11.10 -2.36 -2.86
C PRO A 43 9.67 -2.04 -3.29
N GLN A 44 9.19 -0.87 -2.88
CA GLN A 44 7.84 -0.41 -3.17
C GLN A 44 7.85 0.59 -4.33
N LYS A 45 6.87 0.51 -5.23
CA LYS A 45 6.63 1.53 -6.25
C LYS A 45 6.01 2.77 -5.58
N TRP A 46 6.72 3.89 -5.62
CA TRP A 46 6.24 5.16 -5.11
C TRP A 46 5.61 5.98 -6.24
N CYS A 47 4.28 6.01 -6.29
CA CYS A 47 3.59 6.59 -7.45
C CYS A 47 3.78 8.11 -7.58
N THR A 48 3.78 8.59 -8.83
CA THR A 48 3.62 10.02 -9.13
C THR A 48 2.15 10.46 -8.98
N GLN A 49 1.88 11.75 -9.11
CA GLN A 49 0.50 12.26 -9.09
C GLN A 49 -0.27 11.83 -10.34
N GLU A 50 0.40 11.80 -11.49
CA GLU A 50 -0.14 11.40 -12.79
C GLU A 50 -0.49 9.91 -12.81
N GLU A 51 0.39 9.05 -12.28
CA GLU A 51 0.09 7.62 -12.16
C GLU A 51 -1.12 7.36 -11.24
N ARG A 52 -1.23 8.10 -10.13
CA ARG A 52 -2.38 8.02 -9.22
C ARG A 52 -3.67 8.48 -9.90
N GLN A 53 -3.61 9.56 -10.68
CA GLN A 53 -4.76 10.07 -11.42
C GLN A 53 -5.20 9.07 -12.49
N LEU A 54 -4.26 8.56 -13.29
CA LEU A 54 -4.54 7.56 -14.33
C LEU A 54 -5.23 6.33 -13.76
N ALA A 55 -4.78 5.85 -12.60
CA ALA A 55 -5.36 4.68 -11.94
C ALA A 55 -6.81 4.90 -11.49
N TYR A 56 -7.18 6.14 -11.17
CA TYR A 56 -8.58 6.50 -10.89
C TYR A 56 -9.38 6.58 -12.20
N ASP A 57 -8.84 7.29 -13.20
CA ASP A 57 -9.51 7.53 -14.49
C ASP A 57 -9.75 6.23 -15.29
N ASN A 58 -8.82 5.27 -15.18
CA ASN A 58 -8.87 3.99 -15.89
C ASN A 58 -9.52 2.85 -15.08
N TRP A 59 -10.12 3.17 -13.93
CA TRP A 59 -10.85 2.24 -13.04
C TRP A 59 -10.01 1.16 -12.35
N GLU A 60 -8.68 1.31 -12.29
CA GLU A 60 -7.84 0.46 -11.43
C GLU A 60 -7.92 0.82 -9.93
N THR A 61 -8.44 2.00 -9.61
CA THR A 61 -8.69 2.49 -8.26
C THR A 61 -10.13 2.99 -8.18
N THR A 62 -11.00 2.12 -7.69
CA THR A 62 -12.43 2.37 -7.47
C THR A 62 -12.76 2.30 -5.98
N ASP A 63 -13.95 2.78 -5.61
CA ASP A 63 -14.36 2.83 -4.20
C ASP A 63 -14.95 1.49 -3.78
N ASP A 64 -14.30 0.84 -2.83
CA ASP A 64 -14.57 -0.57 -2.50
C ASP A 64 -14.64 -0.83 -0.99
N HIS A 65 -13.99 0.00 -0.14
CA HIS A 65 -13.93 -0.33 1.29
C HIS A 65 -13.48 0.81 2.23
N GLY A 66 -14.16 0.94 3.37
CA GLY A 66 -13.79 1.84 4.47
C GLY A 66 -13.05 1.11 5.61
N MET A 67 -11.93 1.67 6.06
CA MET A 67 -11.10 1.12 7.15
C MET A 67 -10.57 2.24 8.07
N LEU A 68 -10.05 1.87 9.25
CA LEU A 68 -9.46 2.81 10.20
C LEU A 68 -7.95 2.66 10.29
N ILE A 69 -7.20 3.70 9.93
CA ILE A 69 -5.77 3.81 10.27
C ILE A 69 -5.65 4.37 11.70
N TYR A 70 -4.86 3.72 12.55
CA TYR A 70 -4.71 4.12 13.96
C TYR A 70 -3.28 4.18 14.48
N GLY A 71 -2.28 3.81 13.66
CA GLY A 71 -0.88 3.78 14.09
C GLY A 71 0.10 3.63 12.94
N ILE A 72 1.38 3.63 13.29
CA ILE A 72 2.51 3.42 12.38
C ILE A 72 3.35 2.25 12.94
N ALA A 73 3.76 1.35 12.06
CA ALA A 73 4.65 0.23 12.37
C ALA A 73 5.83 0.21 11.40
N LYS A 74 6.87 -0.55 11.75
CA LYS A 74 8.02 -0.83 10.89
C LYS A 74 8.23 -2.33 10.75
N ASP A 75 8.68 -2.77 9.58
CA ASP A 75 9.18 -4.14 9.40
C ASP A 75 10.65 -4.26 9.83
N GLN A 76 11.21 -5.47 9.69
CA GLN A 76 12.59 -5.77 10.08
C GLN A 76 13.66 -5.04 9.24
N GLU A 77 13.29 -4.43 8.10
CA GLU A 77 14.16 -3.64 7.24
C GLU A 77 13.94 -2.13 7.44
N GLY A 78 13.04 -1.75 8.36
CA GLY A 78 12.74 -0.36 8.70
C GLY A 78 11.72 0.32 7.79
N ASN A 79 11.09 -0.41 6.85
CA ASN A 79 10.05 0.15 5.99
C ASN A 79 8.80 0.48 6.82
N GLU A 80 8.18 1.62 6.56
CA GLU A 80 7.03 2.08 7.33
C GLU A 80 5.68 1.61 6.76
N TYR A 81 4.80 1.21 7.67
CA TYR A 81 3.43 0.79 7.39
C TYR A 81 2.46 1.55 8.29
N TYR A 82 1.27 1.81 7.78
CA TYR A 82 0.12 2.17 8.61
C TYR A 82 -0.49 0.92 9.21
N MET A 83 -0.84 1.00 10.50
CA MET A 83 -1.63 -0.01 11.20
C MET A 83 -3.11 0.25 10.93
N VAL A 84 -3.80 -0.76 10.39
CA VAL A 84 -5.17 -0.65 9.89
C VAL A 84 -6.07 -1.61 10.65
N LYS A 85 -7.15 -1.09 11.22
CA LYS A 85 -8.24 -1.90 11.77
C LYS A 85 -9.27 -2.13 10.66
N ASN A 86 -9.48 -3.39 10.31
CA ASN A 86 -10.48 -3.82 9.34
C ASN A 86 -11.80 -4.19 10.06
N SER A 87 -12.86 -4.41 9.29
CA SER A 87 -14.22 -4.73 9.78
C SER A 87 -14.68 -6.15 9.43
N TRP A 88 -13.76 -7.04 9.05
CA TRP A 88 -14.04 -8.44 8.69
C TRP A 88 -13.84 -9.43 9.85
N GLY A 89 -14.17 -9.02 11.09
CA GLY A 89 -13.94 -9.84 12.29
C GLY A 89 -12.44 -10.12 12.53
N GLU A 90 -12.10 -11.32 12.99
CA GLU A 90 -10.70 -11.72 13.24
C GLU A 90 -9.97 -12.24 11.99
N ALA A 91 -10.41 -11.86 10.79
CA ALA A 91 -9.81 -12.32 9.54
C ALA A 91 -8.31 -11.98 9.44
N GLY A 92 -7.58 -12.84 8.73
CA GLY A 92 -6.15 -12.69 8.47
C GLY A 92 -5.25 -13.02 9.66
N LYS A 93 -3.94 -12.94 9.43
CA LYS A 93 -2.91 -13.37 10.40
C LYS A 93 -2.92 -12.56 11.69
N TYR A 94 -3.38 -11.31 11.64
CA TYR A 94 -3.31 -10.36 12.75
C TYR A 94 -4.67 -10.05 13.37
N LYS A 95 -5.60 -11.03 13.34
CA LYS A 95 -6.90 -10.96 14.03
C LYS A 95 -7.70 -9.69 13.72
N GLY A 96 -7.98 -9.46 12.43
CA GLY A 96 -8.74 -8.28 11.99
C GLY A 96 -7.90 -7.03 11.73
N LEU A 97 -6.58 -7.13 11.93
CA LEU A 97 -5.64 -6.03 11.67
C LEU A 97 -4.87 -6.25 10.37
N TRP A 98 -4.60 -5.14 9.69
CA TRP A 98 -3.79 -5.08 8.49
C TRP A 98 -2.62 -4.13 8.67
N TYR A 99 -1.54 -4.37 7.94
CA TYR A 99 -0.42 -3.45 7.77
C TYR A 99 -0.35 -3.01 6.32
N ALA A 100 -0.56 -1.72 6.08
CA ALA A 100 -0.55 -1.14 4.75
C ALA A 100 0.69 -0.28 4.54
N SER A 101 1.54 -0.60 3.56
CA SER A 101 2.74 0.18 3.29
C SER A 101 2.36 1.62 2.92
N LYS A 102 3.22 2.59 3.25
CA LYS A 102 2.98 3.99 2.87
C LYS A 102 2.77 4.15 1.36
N ALA A 103 3.46 3.34 0.55
CA ALA A 103 3.30 3.33 -0.91
C ALA A 103 1.91 2.86 -1.35
N PHE A 104 1.38 1.80 -0.73
CA PHE A 104 0.02 1.32 -1.02
C PHE A 104 -1.03 2.40 -0.68
N VAL A 105 -0.94 2.99 0.52
CA VAL A 105 -1.88 4.03 0.97
C VAL A 105 -1.80 5.27 0.08
N ARG A 106 -0.59 5.71 -0.27
CA ARG A 106 -0.39 6.83 -1.21
C ARG A 106 -1.10 6.60 -2.55
N TYR A 107 -1.02 5.39 -3.09
CA TYR A 107 -1.56 5.11 -4.41
C TYR A 107 -3.07 4.81 -4.41
N LYS A 108 -3.56 4.08 -3.41
CA LYS A 108 -4.91 3.48 -3.44
C LYS A 108 -5.95 4.14 -2.54
N THR A 109 -5.60 5.03 -1.62
CA THR A 109 -6.60 5.79 -0.85
C THR A 109 -7.42 6.69 -1.78
N MET A 110 -8.74 6.72 -1.65
CA MET A 110 -9.59 7.64 -2.42
C MET A 110 -9.88 8.93 -1.65
N ASN A 111 -10.40 8.80 -0.43
CA ASN A 111 -10.57 9.90 0.50
C ASN A 111 -10.26 9.45 1.93
N ILE A 112 -10.16 10.42 2.84
CA ILE A 112 -10.05 10.20 4.28
C ILE A 112 -10.96 11.19 5.01
N ILE A 113 -11.30 10.85 6.25
CA ILE A 113 -11.98 11.74 7.18
C ILE A 113 -11.11 11.79 8.44
N VAL A 114 -10.85 13.00 8.93
CA VAL A 114 -10.08 13.26 10.14
C VAL A 114 -10.71 14.41 10.91
N HIS A 115 -10.42 14.51 12.21
CA HIS A 115 -10.73 15.71 12.96
C HIS A 115 -9.94 16.90 12.40
N LYS A 116 -10.51 18.12 12.40
CA LYS A 116 -9.85 19.32 11.83
C LYS A 116 -8.48 19.58 12.47
N ASP A 117 -8.36 19.36 13.77
CA ASP A 117 -7.11 19.55 14.52
C ASP A 117 -6.00 18.57 14.13
N ALA A 118 -6.30 17.51 13.37
CA ALA A 118 -5.29 16.61 12.82
C ALA A 118 -4.55 17.23 11.62
N LEU A 119 -5.06 18.31 11.02
CA LEU A 119 -4.43 18.98 9.89
C LEU A 119 -3.20 19.77 10.33
N PRO A 120 -2.04 19.60 9.67
CA PRO A 120 -0.92 20.51 9.81
C PRO A 120 -1.34 21.96 9.51
N LYS A 121 -0.82 22.92 10.28
CA LYS A 121 -1.25 24.33 10.23
C LYS A 121 -1.14 24.94 8.83
N ASP A 122 -0.10 24.60 8.07
CA ASP A 122 0.13 25.10 6.72
C ASP A 122 -0.88 24.54 5.71
N ILE A 123 -1.28 23.28 5.85
CA ILE A 123 -2.34 22.67 5.02
C ILE A 123 -3.70 23.25 5.39
N ALA A 124 -4.03 23.35 6.69
CA ALA A 124 -5.29 23.94 7.15
C ALA A 124 -5.48 25.37 6.59
N LYS A 125 -4.41 26.18 6.62
CA LYS A 125 -4.40 27.54 6.04
C LYS A 125 -4.67 27.54 4.53
N LYS A 126 -4.04 26.65 3.76
CA LYS A 126 -4.27 26.54 2.30
C LYS A 126 -5.71 26.14 1.97
N LEU A 127 -6.36 25.37 2.85
CA LEU A 127 -7.75 24.92 2.69
C LEU A 127 -8.77 25.92 3.26
N GLY A 128 -8.35 27.01 3.90
CA GLY A 128 -9.26 27.98 4.52
C GLY A 128 -9.98 27.47 5.76
N ILE A 129 -9.44 26.44 6.44
CA ILE A 129 -10.00 25.87 7.66
C ILE A 129 -9.42 26.64 8.85
N LYS A 130 -10.31 27.23 9.66
CA LYS A 130 -9.98 27.97 10.89
C LYS A 130 -9.83 27.02 12.06
#